data_AF-A0A7R8ANU2-F1
#
_entry.id   AF-A0A7R8ANU2-F1
#
_cell.length_a   1.000
_cell.length_b   1.000
_cell.length_c   1.000
_cell.angle_alpha   90.00
_cell.angle_beta   90.00
_cell.angle_gamma   90.00
#
_symmetry.space_group_name_H-M   'P 1'
#
loop_
_entity.id
_entity.type
_entity.pdbx_description
1 polymer ?
#
loop_
_entity_poly.entity_id
_entity_poly.type
_entity_poly.pdbx_seq_one_letter_code
_entity_poly.pdbx_strand_id
1 'polypeptide(L)'
;MQTQTPKMLASNTPQIPFPSPYRIPSISEHSGTFSVPFNAGSIRLPPSLSSVLVGDLGRALDKCNRAALAAHNRLQTIHKEREQRYRRLCPNDPANEDIYNRHASSLDRLFAWCSDYGDRPYNPTLAPAAKIPCFGMTLTFDREAYAIWARSYRRLLKDFETTEYKEYNLARMEFETMIYVTRAKGTISVEAFGELDRFWKGCFVREMKKWEAAASKQLALPTYETVIQEVLAAVLNSVEDGETLVRELRGQALGWSPPPNYCGHFPRL
;
A
#
# COMPACT_ATOMS: atom_id res chain seq x y z
N MET A 1 56.69 -41.79 -17.06
CA MET A 1 55.33 -41.31 -17.39
C MET A 1 54.74 -40.65 -16.16
N GLN A 2 54.72 -39.32 -16.13
CA GLN A 2 54.03 -38.53 -15.11
C GLN A 2 53.25 -37.46 -15.87
N THR A 3 51.93 -37.59 -15.87
CA THR A 3 50.99 -36.68 -16.52
C THR A 3 50.76 -35.50 -15.59
N GLN A 4 51.26 -34.32 -15.97
CA GLN A 4 50.96 -33.07 -15.26
C GLN A 4 49.57 -32.56 -15.66
N THR A 5 48.68 -32.44 -14.68
CA THR A 5 47.37 -31.82 -14.80
C THR A 5 47.52 -30.29 -14.93
N PRO A 6 46.87 -29.62 -15.90
CA PRO A 6 46.93 -28.17 -16.00
C PRO A 6 46.10 -27.50 -14.90
N LYS A 7 46.76 -26.65 -14.10
CA LYS A 7 46.10 -25.71 -13.17
C LYS A 7 45.42 -24.61 -13.99
N MET A 8 44.09 -24.61 -14.04
CA MET A 8 43.33 -23.44 -14.50
C MET A 8 43.33 -22.36 -13.43
N LEU A 9 43.75 -21.15 -13.81
CA LEU A 9 43.61 -19.93 -13.03
C LEU A 9 42.12 -19.68 -12.74
N ALA A 10 41.79 -19.52 -11.46
CA ALA A 10 40.49 -19.03 -11.04
C ALA A 10 40.28 -17.59 -11.56
N SER A 11 39.23 -17.37 -12.35
CA SER A 11 38.80 -16.01 -12.72
C SER A 11 38.21 -15.34 -11.48
N ASN A 12 38.98 -14.45 -10.85
CA ASN A 12 38.48 -13.53 -9.83
C ASN A 12 37.61 -12.46 -10.49
N THR A 13 36.37 -12.82 -10.83
CA THR A 13 35.31 -11.84 -11.05
C THR A 13 34.66 -11.61 -9.68
N PRO A 14 34.67 -10.40 -9.12
CA PRO A 14 33.98 -10.13 -7.87
C PRO A 14 32.49 -10.34 -8.08
N GLN A 15 31.97 -11.46 -7.57
CA GLN A 15 30.53 -11.66 -7.45
C GLN A 15 30.02 -10.70 -6.39
N ILE A 16 29.34 -9.65 -6.85
CA ILE A 16 28.50 -8.82 -6.00
C ILE A 16 27.42 -9.77 -5.44
N PRO A 17 27.25 -9.87 -4.12
CA PRO A 17 26.19 -10.70 -3.56
C PRO A 17 24.86 -10.05 -3.93
N PHE A 18 24.15 -10.66 -4.89
CA PHE A 18 22.79 -10.27 -5.21
C PHE A 18 21.93 -10.54 -3.96
N PRO A 19 21.23 -9.53 -3.42
CA PRO A 19 20.24 -9.77 -2.38
C PRO A 19 19.17 -10.71 -2.91
N SER A 20 18.74 -11.66 -2.06
CA SER A 20 17.74 -12.69 -2.34
C SER A 20 16.58 -12.19 -3.25
N PRO A 21 16.31 -12.84 -4.40
CA PRO A 21 15.41 -12.31 -5.44
C PRO A 21 13.91 -12.37 -5.11
N TYR A 22 13.49 -12.79 -3.92
CA TYR A 22 12.09 -13.17 -3.65
C TYR A 22 11.37 -12.34 -2.59
N ARG A 23 11.58 -11.02 -2.58
CA ARG A 23 10.63 -10.15 -1.90
C ARG A 23 10.45 -8.84 -2.65
N ILE A 24 9.37 -8.74 -3.40
CA ILE A 24 8.78 -7.45 -3.79
C ILE A 24 7.56 -7.24 -2.88
N PRO A 25 7.76 -6.89 -1.60
CA PRO A 25 6.65 -6.75 -0.65
C PRO A 25 5.61 -5.72 -1.14
N SER A 26 6.01 -4.69 -1.89
CA SER A 26 5.11 -3.58 -2.25
C SER A 26 4.02 -3.92 -3.29
N ILE A 27 4.19 -4.99 -4.08
CA ILE A 27 3.20 -5.43 -5.07
C ILE A 27 2.44 -6.69 -4.59
N SER A 28 3.09 -7.59 -3.86
CA SER A 28 2.39 -8.75 -3.27
C SER A 28 1.44 -8.36 -2.14
N GLU A 29 1.69 -7.23 -1.44
CA GLU A 29 0.81 -6.69 -0.39
C GLU A 29 -0.42 -5.92 -0.91
N HIS A 30 -0.79 -6.10 -2.18
CA HIS A 30 -1.98 -5.53 -2.82
C HIS A 30 -3.33 -6.08 -2.31
N SER A 31 -3.45 -6.29 -1.01
CA SER A 31 -4.65 -6.81 -0.37
C SER A 31 -5.86 -5.86 -0.45
N GLY A 32 -5.71 -4.65 -1.02
CA GLY A 32 -6.75 -3.62 -1.09
C GLY A 32 -7.32 -3.21 0.28
N THR A 33 -6.72 -3.72 1.35
CA THR A 33 -7.22 -3.64 2.73
C THR A 33 -6.13 -3.01 3.56
N PHE A 34 -6.52 -1.99 4.32
CA PHE A 34 -5.65 -1.39 5.31
C PHE A 34 -5.22 -2.48 6.30
N SER A 35 -3.92 -2.71 6.44
CA SER A 35 -3.40 -3.93 7.06
C SER A 35 -3.60 -4.01 8.58
N VAL A 36 -4.10 -2.93 9.20
CA VAL A 36 -4.47 -2.93 10.61
C VAL A 36 -5.99 -3.12 10.74
N PRO A 37 -6.46 -4.26 11.25
CA PRO A 37 -7.88 -4.45 11.53
C PRO A 37 -8.29 -3.56 12.71
N PHE A 38 -9.44 -2.91 12.58
CA PHE A 38 -10.09 -2.22 13.69
C PHE A 38 -10.83 -3.22 14.55
N ASN A 39 -10.32 -3.50 15.76
CA ASN A 39 -11.01 -4.38 16.67
C ASN A 39 -12.12 -3.62 17.42
N ALA A 40 -13.29 -3.56 16.80
CA ALA A 40 -14.50 -2.97 17.38
C ALA A 40 -14.90 -3.63 18.72
N GLY A 41 -14.50 -4.89 18.96
CA GLY A 41 -14.72 -5.59 20.23
C GLY A 41 -13.84 -5.06 21.36
N SER A 42 -12.60 -4.66 21.04
CA SER A 42 -11.63 -4.15 22.03
C SER A 42 -11.97 -2.76 22.57
N ILE A 43 -12.81 -2.02 21.85
CA ILE A 43 -13.31 -0.70 22.25
C ILE A 43 -14.71 -0.74 22.86
N ARG A 44 -15.29 -1.95 23.03
CA ARG A 44 -16.58 -2.08 23.73
C ARG A 44 -16.38 -1.75 25.20
N LEU A 45 -17.27 -0.91 25.70
CA LEU A 45 -17.27 -0.53 27.09
C LEU A 45 -17.55 -1.76 27.98
N PRO A 46 -16.76 -1.98 29.04
CA PRO A 46 -17.05 -2.98 30.06
C PRO A 46 -18.48 -2.84 30.63
N PRO A 47 -19.20 -3.95 30.91
CA PRO A 47 -20.55 -3.89 31.49
C PRO A 47 -20.63 -3.15 32.84
N SER A 48 -19.56 -3.19 33.61
CA SER A 48 -19.39 -2.43 34.86
C SER A 48 -19.46 -0.92 34.67
N LEU A 49 -19.02 -0.42 33.51
CA LEU A 49 -19.01 1.00 33.18
C LEU A 49 -20.27 1.45 32.42
N SER A 50 -21.05 0.53 31.84
CA SER A 50 -22.24 0.90 31.05
C SER A 50 -23.36 1.52 31.87
N SER A 51 -23.49 1.13 33.15
CA SER A 51 -24.44 1.73 34.08
C SER A 51 -23.97 3.07 34.65
N VAL A 52 -22.67 3.37 34.54
CA VAL A 52 -22.04 4.58 35.09
C VAL A 52 -21.89 5.67 34.03
N LEU A 53 -21.62 5.29 32.77
CA LEU A 53 -21.49 6.21 31.64
C LEU A 53 -22.86 6.61 31.06
N VAL A 54 -23.62 7.37 31.84
CA VAL A 54 -24.95 7.87 31.45
C VAL A 54 -24.88 9.36 31.12
N GLY A 55 -25.87 9.87 30.38
CA GLY A 55 -26.01 11.30 30.11
C GLY A 55 -24.92 11.86 29.19
N ASP A 56 -24.36 13.01 29.56
CA ASP A 56 -23.37 13.73 28.73
C ASP A 56 -22.07 12.94 28.52
N LEU A 57 -21.61 12.21 29.54
CA LEU A 57 -20.37 11.44 29.44
C LEU A 57 -20.50 10.26 28.48
N GLY A 58 -21.64 9.54 28.53
CA GLY A 58 -21.96 8.49 27.56
C GLY A 58 -22.07 9.03 26.14
N ARG A 59 -22.78 10.16 25.96
CA ARG A 59 -22.88 10.82 24.64
C ARG A 59 -21.52 11.24 24.07
N ALA A 60 -20.62 11.75 24.91
CA ALA A 60 -19.27 12.12 24.51
C ALA A 60 -18.44 10.88 24.08
N LEU A 61 -18.56 9.76 24.80
CA LEU A 61 -17.93 8.51 24.40
C LEU A 61 -18.47 8.01 23.05
N ASP A 62 -19.79 8.00 22.87
CA ASP A 62 -20.41 7.55 21.61
C ASP A 62 -20.04 8.45 20.44
N LYS A 63 -19.94 9.77 20.66
CA LYS A 63 -19.43 10.72 19.66
C LYS A 63 -18.00 10.37 19.28
N CYS A 64 -17.13 10.12 20.26
CA CYS A 64 -15.74 9.73 20.01
C CYS A 64 -15.64 8.40 19.26
N ASN A 65 -16.42 7.39 19.64
CA ASN A 65 -16.47 6.09 18.97
C ASN A 65 -16.89 6.22 17.50
N ARG A 66 -17.96 7.00 17.22
CA ARG A 66 -18.43 7.24 15.86
C ARG A 66 -17.40 8.00 15.03
N ALA A 67 -16.78 9.03 15.59
CA ALA A 67 -15.75 9.80 14.89
C ALA A 67 -14.50 8.94 14.59
N ALA A 68 -14.07 8.10 15.54
CA ALA A 68 -12.97 7.16 15.34
C ALA A 68 -13.27 6.14 14.23
N LEU A 69 -14.48 5.57 14.23
CA LEU A 69 -14.90 4.63 13.18
C LEU A 69 -14.99 5.31 11.81
N ALA A 70 -15.52 6.53 11.74
CA ALA A 70 -15.58 7.32 10.52
C ALA A 70 -14.17 7.60 9.96
N ALA A 71 -13.25 8.05 10.82
CA ALA A 71 -11.85 8.27 10.45
C ALA A 71 -11.19 6.98 9.94
N HIS A 72 -11.35 5.87 10.65
CA HIS A 72 -10.80 4.58 10.24
C HIS A 72 -11.36 4.11 8.89
N ASN A 73 -12.68 4.20 8.66
CA ASN A 73 -13.29 3.82 7.39
C ASN A 73 -12.83 4.72 6.24
N ARG A 74 -12.63 6.02 6.52
CA ARG A 74 -12.08 6.96 5.54
C ARG A 74 -10.65 6.57 5.18
N LEU A 75 -9.82 6.19 6.16
CA LEU A 75 -8.47 5.68 5.91
C LEU A 75 -8.45 4.45 5.03
N GLN A 76 -9.37 3.50 5.22
CA GLN A 76 -9.49 2.34 4.32
C GLN A 76 -9.77 2.76 2.88
N THR A 77 -10.63 3.76 2.69
CA THR A 77 -10.94 4.30 1.36
C THR A 77 -9.70 4.98 0.74
N ILE A 78 -9.00 5.81 1.51
CA ILE A 78 -7.78 6.50 1.05
C ILE A 78 -6.68 5.49 0.71
N HIS A 79 -6.54 4.43 1.50
CA HIS A 79 -5.61 3.36 1.21
C HIS A 79 -5.93 2.69 -0.14
N LYS A 80 -7.21 2.35 -0.39
CA LYS A 80 -7.64 1.81 -1.70
C LYS A 80 -7.31 2.74 -2.86
N GLU A 81 -7.50 4.04 -2.68
CA GLU A 81 -7.11 5.05 -3.69
C GLU A 81 -5.60 5.11 -3.90
N ARG A 82 -4.80 4.97 -2.83
CA ARG A 82 -3.34 4.89 -2.93
C ARG A 82 -2.89 3.68 -3.73
N GLU A 83 -3.56 2.54 -3.58
CA GLU A 83 -3.25 1.31 -4.31
C GLU A 83 -3.54 1.44 -5.81
N GLN A 84 -4.32 2.44 -6.25
CA GLN A 84 -4.47 2.76 -7.67
C GLN A 84 -3.21 3.36 -8.31
N ARG A 85 -2.16 3.70 -7.54
CA ARG A 85 -0.93 4.34 -8.02
C ARG A 85 -0.33 3.70 -9.28
N TYR A 86 -0.42 2.36 -9.38
CA TYR A 86 0.13 1.62 -10.52
C TYR A 86 -0.70 1.82 -11.77
N ARG A 87 -2.03 1.70 -11.67
CA ARG A 87 -2.97 1.95 -12.79
C ARG A 87 -2.93 3.40 -13.25
N ARG A 88 -2.62 4.31 -12.32
CA ARG A 88 -2.52 5.76 -12.56
C ARG A 88 -1.18 6.19 -13.18
N LEU A 89 -0.31 5.23 -13.51
CA LEU A 89 0.80 5.46 -14.44
C LEU A 89 0.31 5.62 -15.89
N CYS A 90 -0.90 5.19 -16.22
CA CYS A 90 -1.49 5.39 -17.53
C CYS A 90 -2.57 6.48 -17.48
N PRO A 91 -2.64 7.39 -18.47
CA PRO A 91 -3.75 8.31 -18.62
C PRO A 91 -5.08 7.54 -18.69
N ASN A 92 -6.06 8.00 -17.92
CA ASN A 92 -7.43 7.50 -17.96
C ASN A 92 -8.30 8.48 -18.75
N ASP A 93 -7.99 8.61 -20.03
CA ASP A 93 -8.70 9.46 -20.99
C ASP A 93 -9.74 8.60 -21.73
N PRO A 94 -11.02 9.01 -21.81
CA PRO A 94 -12.02 8.35 -22.64
C PRO A 94 -11.57 8.10 -24.09
N ALA A 95 -10.75 8.98 -24.66
CA ALA A 95 -10.22 8.80 -26.02
C ALA A 95 -9.22 7.63 -26.15
N ASN A 96 -8.61 7.21 -25.05
CA ASN A 96 -7.57 6.18 -25.00
C ASN A 96 -7.91 5.04 -24.02
N GLU A 97 -9.21 4.78 -23.82
CA GLU A 97 -9.71 3.80 -22.86
C GLU A 97 -9.14 2.39 -23.08
N ASP A 98 -8.97 1.98 -24.35
CA ASP A 98 -8.35 0.70 -24.71
C ASP A 98 -6.93 0.53 -24.17
N ILE A 99 -6.13 1.60 -24.22
CA ILE A 99 -4.74 1.59 -23.73
C ILE A 99 -4.75 1.43 -22.20
N TYR A 100 -5.63 2.18 -21.53
CA TYR A 100 -5.81 2.07 -20.09
C TYR A 100 -6.27 0.67 -19.66
N ASN A 101 -7.24 0.08 -20.35
CA ASN A 101 -7.76 -1.25 -20.05
C ASN A 101 -6.70 -2.35 -20.24
N ARG A 102 -5.88 -2.27 -21.29
CA ARG A 102 -4.76 -3.19 -21.49
C ARG A 102 -3.67 -3.02 -20.42
N HIS A 103 -3.40 -1.77 -20.02
CA HIS A 103 -2.50 -1.48 -18.90
C HIS A 103 -2.98 -2.07 -17.58
N ALA A 104 -4.24 -1.80 -17.21
CA ALA A 104 -4.85 -2.34 -16.01
C ALA A 104 -4.87 -3.88 -16.02
N SER A 105 -5.22 -4.49 -17.15
CA SER A 105 -5.22 -5.95 -17.30
C SER A 105 -3.82 -6.56 -17.13
N SER A 106 -2.77 -5.88 -17.60
CA SER A 106 -1.39 -6.32 -17.46
C SER A 106 -0.93 -6.24 -16.00
N LEU A 107 -1.31 -5.17 -15.28
CA LEU A 107 -1.07 -5.05 -13.85
C LEU A 107 -1.81 -6.13 -13.05
N ASP A 108 -3.07 -6.40 -13.37
CA ASP A 108 -3.86 -7.43 -12.67
C ASP A 108 -3.23 -8.82 -12.82
N ARG A 109 -2.68 -9.14 -14.01
CA ARG A 109 -1.91 -10.38 -14.23
C ARG A 109 -0.63 -10.43 -13.39
N LEU A 110 0.12 -9.33 -13.32
CA LEU A 110 1.31 -9.23 -12.47
C LEU A 110 0.96 -9.43 -11.01
N PHE A 111 -0.13 -8.82 -10.53
CA PHE A 111 -0.56 -8.91 -9.14
C PHE A 111 -1.04 -10.31 -8.79
N ALA A 112 -1.83 -10.94 -9.65
CA ALA A 112 -2.26 -12.32 -9.49
C ALA A 112 -1.06 -13.27 -9.38
N TRP A 113 -0.08 -13.13 -10.29
CA TRP A 113 1.13 -13.96 -10.26
C TRP A 113 1.96 -13.73 -8.99
N CYS A 114 2.15 -12.47 -8.59
CA CYS A 114 2.89 -12.14 -7.36
C CYS A 114 2.19 -12.68 -6.11
N SER A 115 0.86 -12.63 -6.06
CA SER A 115 0.07 -13.23 -4.96
C SER A 115 0.23 -14.75 -4.92
N ASP A 116 0.20 -15.40 -6.09
CA ASP A 116 0.23 -16.87 -6.15
C ASP A 116 1.63 -17.43 -5.88
N TYR A 117 2.68 -16.74 -6.30
CA TYR A 117 4.06 -17.27 -6.34
C TYR A 117 5.12 -16.40 -5.68
N GLY A 118 4.86 -15.12 -5.41
CA GLY A 118 5.88 -14.13 -5.01
C GLY A 118 6.48 -14.34 -3.62
N ASP A 119 5.72 -14.93 -2.69
CA ASP A 119 6.16 -15.18 -1.31
C ASP A 119 6.45 -16.67 -1.02
N ARG A 120 6.46 -17.54 -2.05
CA ARG A 120 6.75 -18.96 -1.84
C ARG A 120 8.25 -19.17 -1.64
N PRO A 121 8.67 -19.86 -0.56
CA PRO A 121 10.07 -20.24 -0.40
C PRO A 121 10.49 -21.15 -1.56
N TYR A 122 11.67 -20.90 -2.12
CA TYR A 122 12.23 -21.70 -3.20
C TYR A 122 12.27 -23.18 -2.78
N ASN A 123 11.60 -24.02 -3.55
CA ASN A 123 11.61 -25.46 -3.35
C ASN A 123 12.21 -26.13 -4.60
N PRO A 124 13.43 -26.71 -4.53
CA PRO A 124 14.11 -27.30 -5.68
C PRO A 124 13.41 -28.54 -6.23
N THR A 125 12.44 -29.12 -5.51
CA THR A 125 11.68 -30.29 -5.98
C THR A 125 10.41 -29.92 -6.72
N LEU A 126 10.02 -28.65 -6.76
CA LEU A 126 8.87 -28.17 -7.53
C LEU A 126 9.37 -27.57 -8.85
N ALA A 127 8.58 -27.78 -9.92
CA ALA A 127 8.81 -27.05 -11.16
C ALA A 127 8.73 -25.53 -10.88
N PRO A 128 9.58 -24.71 -11.52
CA PRO A 128 9.48 -23.25 -11.43
C PRO A 128 8.07 -22.79 -11.81
N ALA A 129 7.57 -21.75 -11.14
CA ALA A 129 6.29 -21.15 -11.50
C ALA A 129 6.32 -20.69 -12.97
N ALA A 130 5.27 -21.04 -13.72
CA ALA A 130 5.14 -20.59 -15.10
C ALA A 130 5.10 -19.05 -15.12
N LYS A 131 5.97 -18.45 -15.94
CA LYS A 131 6.01 -17.00 -16.13
C LYS A 131 4.83 -16.54 -16.99
N ILE A 132 4.50 -15.25 -16.91
CA ILE A 132 3.47 -14.60 -17.72
C ILE A 132 4.04 -14.41 -19.14
N PRO A 133 3.33 -14.78 -20.21
CA PRO A 133 3.79 -14.55 -21.57
C PRO A 133 3.95 -13.07 -21.92
N CYS A 134 5.10 -12.70 -22.48
CA CYS A 134 5.48 -11.31 -22.76
C CYS A 134 4.54 -10.62 -23.77
N PHE A 135 4.12 -11.34 -24.82
CA PHE A 135 3.31 -10.78 -25.91
C PHE A 135 1.95 -10.22 -25.46
N GLY A 136 1.47 -10.63 -24.28
CA GLY A 136 0.21 -10.16 -23.71
C GLY A 136 0.34 -8.98 -22.74
N MET A 137 1.55 -8.43 -22.58
CA MET A 137 1.85 -7.37 -21.61
C MET A 137 1.86 -6.00 -22.29
N THR A 138 0.97 -5.12 -21.86
CA THR A 138 0.93 -3.71 -22.28
C THR A 138 1.06 -2.85 -21.04
N LEU A 139 2.20 -2.18 -20.85
CA LEU A 139 2.39 -1.25 -19.74
C LEU A 139 2.76 0.13 -20.27
N THR A 140 2.16 1.16 -19.68
CA THR A 140 2.36 2.56 -20.05
C THR A 140 2.83 3.31 -18.82
N PHE A 141 3.95 4.06 -18.95
CA PHE A 141 4.53 4.85 -17.87
C PHE A 141 4.51 6.34 -18.22
N ASP A 142 3.41 7.00 -17.88
CA ASP A 142 3.21 8.43 -18.06
C ASP A 142 3.42 9.18 -16.74
N ARG A 143 4.43 10.06 -16.74
CA ARG A 143 4.79 10.89 -15.59
C ARG A 143 3.74 11.97 -15.30
N GLU A 144 3.13 12.53 -16.31
CA GLU A 144 2.10 13.56 -16.17
C GLU A 144 0.81 12.97 -15.62
N ALA A 145 0.37 11.82 -16.13
CA ALA A 145 -0.78 11.08 -15.59
C ALA A 145 -0.60 10.79 -14.09
N TYR A 146 0.59 10.31 -13.72
CA TYR A 146 0.92 10.08 -12.31
C TYR A 146 0.90 11.37 -11.50
N ALA A 147 1.48 12.46 -12.03
CA ALA A 147 1.51 13.75 -11.34
C ALA A 147 0.10 14.34 -11.09
N ILE A 148 -0.82 14.18 -12.05
CA ILE A 148 -2.22 14.58 -11.92
C ILE A 148 -2.88 13.79 -10.79
N TRP A 149 -2.77 12.46 -10.81
CA TRP A 149 -3.30 11.61 -9.75
C TRP A 149 -2.69 11.95 -8.38
N ALA A 150 -1.38 12.09 -8.30
CA ALA A 150 -0.65 12.41 -7.09
C ALA A 150 -1.11 13.75 -6.47
N ARG A 151 -1.46 14.75 -7.30
CA ARG A 151 -2.05 16.01 -6.83
C ARG A 151 -3.43 15.80 -6.21
N SER A 152 -4.28 15.02 -6.87
CA SER A 152 -5.61 14.66 -6.36
C SER A 152 -5.53 13.86 -5.07
N TYR A 153 -4.60 12.91 -4.98
CA TYR A 153 -4.35 12.11 -3.77
C TYR A 153 -3.86 12.96 -2.59
N ARG A 154 -2.96 13.92 -2.82
CA ARG A 154 -2.54 14.88 -1.78
C ARG A 154 -3.72 15.71 -1.26
N ARG A 155 -4.63 16.12 -2.15
CA ARG A 155 -5.85 16.83 -1.75
C ARG A 155 -6.74 15.93 -0.88
N LEU A 156 -6.95 14.69 -1.30
CA LEU A 156 -7.72 13.69 -0.53
C LEU A 156 -7.16 13.49 0.88
N LEU A 157 -5.83 13.40 1.03
CA LEU A 157 -5.18 13.31 2.35
C LEU A 157 -5.40 14.57 3.19
N LYS A 158 -5.20 15.75 2.58
CA LYS A 158 -5.42 17.03 3.27
C LYS A 158 -6.86 17.18 3.72
N ASP A 159 -7.82 16.79 2.89
CA ASP A 159 -9.24 16.85 3.23
C ASP A 159 -9.49 16.00 4.48
N PHE A 160 -9.05 14.72 4.48
CA PHE A 160 -9.14 13.82 5.62
C PHE A 160 -8.55 14.38 6.92
N GLU A 161 -7.36 14.99 6.84
CA GLU A 161 -6.73 15.65 7.99
C GLU A 161 -7.61 16.76 8.56
N THR A 162 -8.27 17.53 7.69
CA THR A 162 -9.10 18.68 8.08
C THR A 162 -10.53 18.31 8.47
N THR A 163 -11.04 17.16 8.07
CA THR A 163 -12.40 16.67 8.36
C THR A 163 -12.39 15.54 9.38
N GLU A 164 -12.33 14.28 8.97
CA GLU A 164 -12.59 13.14 9.84
C GLU A 164 -11.52 12.99 10.94
N TYR A 165 -10.25 13.24 10.61
CA TYR A 165 -9.18 13.14 11.61
C TYR A 165 -9.26 14.28 12.64
N LYS A 166 -9.61 15.49 12.20
CA LYS A 166 -9.85 16.63 13.09
C LYS A 166 -11.06 16.40 13.98
N GLU A 167 -12.17 15.93 13.43
CA GLU A 167 -13.39 15.62 14.19
C GLU A 167 -13.14 14.53 15.23
N TYR A 168 -12.41 13.48 14.86
CA TYR A 168 -11.97 12.45 15.79
C TYR A 168 -11.16 13.05 16.95
N ASN A 169 -10.15 13.88 16.66
CA ASN A 169 -9.33 14.50 17.70
C ASN A 169 -10.12 15.43 18.61
N LEU A 170 -11.04 16.22 18.05
CA LEU A 170 -11.92 17.08 18.85
C LEU A 170 -12.84 16.26 19.76
N ALA A 171 -13.44 15.19 19.25
CA ALA A 171 -14.29 14.30 20.04
C ALA A 171 -13.50 13.57 21.14
N ARG A 172 -12.25 13.18 20.84
CA ARG A 172 -11.31 12.59 21.81
C ARG A 172 -11.01 13.56 22.94
N MET A 173 -10.64 14.80 22.61
CA MET A 173 -10.35 15.85 23.61
C MET A 173 -11.57 16.21 24.45
N GLU A 174 -12.75 16.29 23.83
CA GLU A 174 -14.02 16.53 24.52
C GLU A 174 -14.30 15.42 25.54
N PHE A 175 -14.17 14.15 25.14
CA PHE A 175 -14.38 13.03 26.05
C PHE A 175 -13.36 13.01 27.20
N GLU A 176 -12.07 13.21 26.90
CA GLU A 176 -11.01 13.32 27.91
C GLU A 176 -11.33 14.44 28.92
N THR A 177 -11.77 15.61 28.44
CA THR A 177 -12.17 16.73 29.30
C THR A 177 -13.37 16.38 30.17
N MET A 178 -14.39 15.74 29.59
CA MET A 178 -15.60 15.33 30.30
C MET A 178 -15.33 14.31 31.41
N ILE A 179 -14.37 13.40 31.22
CA ILE A 179 -13.90 12.48 32.26
C ILE A 179 -13.42 13.26 33.50
N TYR A 180 -12.58 14.28 33.32
CA TYR A 180 -12.06 15.07 34.44
C TYR A 180 -13.14 15.95 35.10
N VAL A 181 -14.01 16.57 34.30
CA VAL A 181 -15.09 17.43 34.82
C VAL A 181 -16.10 16.61 35.64
N THR A 182 -16.51 15.44 35.14
CA THR A 182 -17.45 14.56 35.85
C THR A 182 -16.86 14.02 37.15
N ARG A 183 -15.55 13.73 37.17
CA ARG A 183 -14.83 13.36 38.40
C ARG A 183 -14.78 14.51 39.41
N ALA A 184 -14.46 15.73 38.97
CA ALA A 184 -14.41 16.91 39.83
C ALA A 184 -15.78 17.26 40.43
N LYS A 185 -16.87 17.04 39.67
CA LYS A 185 -18.26 17.22 40.13
C LYS A 185 -18.76 16.10 41.06
N GLY A 186 -17.96 15.04 41.27
CA GLY A 186 -18.36 13.89 42.07
C GLY A 186 -19.45 13.01 41.44
N THR A 187 -19.71 13.17 40.13
CA THR A 187 -20.75 12.41 39.40
C THR A 187 -20.35 10.95 39.17
N ILE A 188 -19.05 10.66 39.21
CA ILE A 188 -18.48 9.30 39.10
C ILE A 188 -17.66 8.96 40.35
N SER A 189 -17.80 7.72 40.85
CA SER A 189 -17.03 7.23 41.98
C SER A 189 -15.53 7.11 41.64
N VAL A 190 -14.68 7.01 42.67
CA VAL A 190 -13.23 6.84 42.48
C VAL A 190 -12.93 5.55 41.74
N GLU A 191 -13.64 4.48 42.09
CA GLU A 191 -13.48 3.13 41.54
C GLU A 191 -13.87 3.11 40.06
N ALA A 192 -15.05 3.66 39.74
CA ALA A 192 -15.54 3.71 38.37
C ALA A 192 -14.69 4.63 37.48
N PHE A 193 -14.15 5.73 38.03
CA PHE A 193 -13.19 6.56 37.34
C PHE A 193 -11.88 5.80 37.05
N GLY A 194 -11.35 5.06 38.02
CA GLY A 194 -10.13 4.25 37.83
C GLY A 194 -10.32 3.14 36.79
N GLU A 195 -11.48 2.52 36.76
CA GLU A 195 -11.83 1.53 35.73
C GLU A 195 -11.99 2.19 34.35
N LEU A 196 -12.66 3.34 34.27
CA LEU A 196 -12.82 4.12 33.04
C LEU A 196 -11.47 4.57 32.47
N ASP A 197 -10.58 5.10 33.30
CA ASP A 197 -9.25 5.54 32.89
C ASP A 197 -8.41 4.36 32.36
N ARG A 198 -8.49 3.21 33.03
CA ARG A 198 -7.81 1.98 32.59
C ARG A 198 -8.36 1.49 31.25
N PHE A 199 -9.68 1.48 31.06
CA PHE A 199 -10.30 1.16 29.79
C PHE A 199 -9.89 2.15 28.70
N TRP A 200 -9.96 3.45 28.98
CA TRP A 200 -9.66 4.51 28.00
C TRP A 200 -8.22 4.42 27.51
N LYS A 201 -7.25 4.45 28.43
CA LYS A 201 -5.82 4.41 28.09
C LYS A 201 -5.38 3.03 27.61
N GLY A 202 -5.84 1.99 28.29
CA GLY A 202 -5.40 0.62 28.08
C GLY A 202 -6.04 -0.03 26.86
N CYS A 203 -7.29 0.29 26.52
CA CYS A 203 -8.01 -0.33 25.42
C CYS A 203 -8.22 0.65 24.27
N PHE A 204 -9.00 1.72 24.48
CA PHE A 204 -9.41 2.61 23.40
C PHE A 204 -8.22 3.32 22.74
N VAL A 205 -7.45 4.10 23.51
CA VAL A 205 -6.30 4.87 23.00
C VAL A 205 -5.24 3.94 22.41
N ARG A 206 -5.01 2.78 23.02
CA ARG A 206 -4.06 1.78 22.49
C ARG A 206 -4.50 1.25 21.12
N GLU A 207 -5.78 0.97 20.94
CA GLU A 207 -6.32 0.54 19.65
C GLU A 207 -6.20 1.64 18.60
N MET A 208 -6.50 2.90 18.97
CA MET A 208 -6.41 4.03 18.04
C MET A 208 -4.98 4.27 17.55
N LYS A 209 -4.00 4.20 18.46
CA LYS A 209 -2.58 4.34 18.13
C LYS A 209 -2.08 3.35 17.08
N LYS A 210 -2.68 2.15 16.99
CA LYS A 210 -2.26 1.14 16.00
C LYS A 210 -2.54 1.62 14.59
N TRP A 211 -3.78 2.05 14.32
CA TRP A 211 -4.15 2.48 12.97
C TRP A 211 -3.56 3.86 12.65
N GLU A 212 -3.38 4.75 13.63
CA GLU A 212 -2.67 6.02 13.42
C GLU A 212 -1.20 5.80 13.03
N ALA A 213 -0.50 4.89 13.72
CA ALA A 213 0.88 4.54 13.39
C ALA A 213 0.98 3.90 11.99
N ALA A 214 0.04 3.01 11.64
CA ALA A 214 -0.02 2.42 10.32
C ALA A 214 -0.33 3.43 9.21
N ALA A 215 -1.23 4.39 9.46
CA ALA A 215 -1.61 5.42 8.52
C ALA A 215 -0.40 6.24 8.06
N SER A 216 0.48 6.62 9.00
CA SER A 216 1.70 7.38 8.69
C SER A 216 2.62 6.69 7.67
N LYS A 217 2.65 5.35 7.66
CA LYS A 217 3.49 4.55 6.76
C LYS A 217 2.77 4.21 5.47
N GLN A 218 1.52 3.75 5.58
CA GLN A 218 0.76 3.19 4.47
C GLN A 218 0.11 4.24 3.57
N LEU A 219 0.00 5.49 4.03
CA LEU A 219 -0.60 6.58 3.24
C LEU A 219 0.46 7.51 2.63
N ALA A 220 1.73 7.24 2.91
CA ALA A 220 2.83 7.98 2.29
C ALA A 220 2.73 7.82 0.77
N LEU A 221 2.62 8.96 0.09
CA LEU A 221 2.59 9.03 -1.36
C LEU A 221 3.98 8.64 -1.90
N PRO A 222 4.11 7.52 -2.64
CA PRO A 222 5.39 7.19 -3.26
C PRO A 222 5.77 8.20 -4.34
N THR A 223 7.05 8.17 -4.75
CA THR A 223 7.49 8.91 -5.93
C THR A 223 7.17 8.13 -7.20
N TYR A 224 7.09 8.81 -8.34
CA TYR A 224 6.90 8.16 -9.64
C TYR A 224 7.96 7.09 -9.89
N GLU A 225 9.22 7.40 -9.56
CA GLU A 225 10.36 6.50 -9.68
C GLU A 225 10.19 5.25 -8.82
N THR A 226 9.75 5.41 -7.57
CA THR A 226 9.47 4.28 -6.67
C THR A 226 8.41 3.35 -7.28
N VAL A 227 7.29 3.91 -7.74
CA VAL A 227 6.19 3.10 -8.31
C VAL A 227 6.64 2.35 -9.57
N ILE A 228 7.43 2.97 -10.44
CA ILE A 228 7.96 2.29 -11.62
C ILE A 228 8.95 1.21 -11.26
N GLN A 229 9.88 1.45 -10.33
CA GLN A 229 10.83 0.42 -9.92
C GLN A 229 10.12 -0.81 -9.35
N GLU A 230 9.04 -0.60 -8.60
CA GLU A 230 8.18 -1.68 -8.12
C GLU A 230 7.60 -2.49 -9.30
N VAL A 231 6.99 -1.83 -10.29
CA VAL A 231 6.42 -2.51 -11.48
C VAL A 231 7.50 -3.23 -12.29
N LEU A 232 8.64 -2.58 -12.54
CA LEU A 232 9.75 -3.15 -13.29
C LEU A 232 10.32 -4.38 -12.59
N ALA A 233 10.44 -4.36 -11.26
CA ALA A 233 10.87 -5.52 -10.49
C ALA A 233 9.86 -6.67 -10.64
N ALA A 234 8.56 -6.38 -10.58
CA ALA A 234 7.53 -7.40 -10.79
C ALA A 234 7.62 -8.01 -12.18
N VAL A 235 7.78 -7.19 -13.23
CA VAL A 235 7.96 -7.65 -14.61
C VAL A 235 9.18 -8.56 -14.75
N LEU A 236 10.34 -8.13 -14.23
CA LEU A 236 11.58 -8.91 -14.31
C LEU A 236 11.42 -10.33 -13.75
N ASN A 237 10.72 -10.44 -12.62
CA ASN A 237 10.56 -11.71 -11.92
C ASN A 237 9.47 -12.61 -12.50
N SER A 238 8.39 -12.02 -13.04
CA SER A 238 7.17 -12.76 -13.36
C SER A 238 6.89 -12.92 -14.85
N VAL A 239 7.54 -12.17 -15.74
CA VAL A 239 7.27 -12.18 -17.19
C VAL A 239 8.38 -12.91 -17.95
N GLU A 240 7.99 -13.67 -18.97
CA GLU A 240 8.90 -14.26 -19.96
C GLU A 240 9.72 -13.16 -20.65
N ASP A 241 11.02 -13.37 -20.85
CA ASP A 241 11.93 -12.34 -21.40
C ASP A 241 11.82 -10.97 -20.69
N GLY A 242 11.52 -10.98 -19.39
CA GLY A 242 11.26 -9.80 -18.58
C GLY A 242 12.38 -8.75 -18.62
N GLU A 243 13.64 -9.17 -18.81
CA GLU A 243 14.79 -8.29 -19.01
C GLU A 243 14.62 -7.37 -20.23
N THR A 244 14.13 -7.94 -21.34
CA THR A 244 13.89 -7.21 -22.58
C THR A 244 12.77 -6.19 -22.40
N LEU A 245 11.66 -6.62 -21.82
CA LEU A 245 10.51 -5.75 -21.56
C LEU A 245 10.86 -4.63 -20.57
N VAL A 246 11.63 -4.91 -19.51
CA VAL A 246 12.12 -3.89 -18.58
C VAL A 246 12.97 -2.85 -19.29
N ARG A 247 13.83 -3.25 -20.23
CA ARG A 247 14.67 -2.31 -21.00
C ARG A 247 13.81 -1.38 -21.87
N GLU A 248 12.78 -1.91 -22.52
CA GLU A 248 11.84 -1.12 -23.32
C GLU A 248 11.05 -0.12 -22.45
N LEU A 249 10.52 -0.59 -21.32
CA LEU A 249 9.75 0.23 -20.38
C LEU A 249 10.59 1.31 -19.71
N ARG A 250 11.87 1.05 -19.43
CA ARG A 250 12.81 2.09 -18.94
C ARG A 250 13.03 3.19 -19.98
N GLY A 251 13.05 2.85 -21.26
CA GLY A 251 13.11 3.82 -22.36
C GLY A 251 11.91 4.75 -22.35
N GLN A 252 10.71 4.21 -22.15
CA GLN A 252 9.48 5.01 -22.00
C GLN A 252 9.54 5.95 -20.78
N ALA A 253 9.94 5.44 -19.61
CA ALA A 253 9.97 6.22 -18.35
C ALA A 253 10.98 7.38 -18.32
N LEU A 254 12.05 7.31 -19.12
CA LEU A 254 13.12 8.31 -19.18
C LEU A 254 12.89 9.41 -20.24
N GLY A 255 11.76 9.40 -20.94
CA GLY A 255 11.41 10.48 -21.88
C GLY A 255 12.26 10.50 -23.16
N TRP A 256 12.59 9.33 -23.73
CA TRP A 256 13.13 9.28 -25.08
C TRP A 256 12.55 8.11 -25.90
N SER A 257 11.88 8.48 -27.01
CA SER A 257 11.43 7.58 -28.08
C SER A 257 12.62 7.08 -28.90
N PRO A 258 12.78 5.77 -29.12
CA PRO A 258 13.35 5.30 -30.37
C PRO A 258 12.25 5.30 -31.45
N PRO A 259 12.53 5.75 -32.68
CA PRO A 259 11.63 5.48 -33.80
C PRO A 259 11.48 3.96 -33.96
N PRO A 260 10.32 3.45 -34.40
CA PRO A 260 10.20 2.05 -34.73
C PRO A 260 11.16 1.72 -35.88
N ASN A 261 12.24 1.02 -35.54
CA ASN A 261 13.00 0.23 -36.50
C ASN A 261 12.09 -0.89 -37.00
N TYR A 262 11.34 -0.62 -38.06
CA TYR A 262 10.93 -1.66 -38.98
C TYR A 262 11.74 -1.54 -40.26
N CYS A 263 12.67 -2.47 -40.40
CA CYS A 263 13.17 -2.92 -41.68
C CYS A 263 11.98 -3.40 -42.52
N GLY A 264 11.56 -2.57 -43.46
CA GLY A 264 10.64 -2.92 -44.54
C GLY A 264 11.24 -2.45 -45.86
N HIS A 265 12.06 -3.31 -46.46
CA HIS A 265 12.52 -3.18 -47.83
C HIS A 265 11.32 -3.27 -48.79
N PHE A 266 11.23 -2.39 -49.80
CA PHE A 266 11.09 -2.71 -51.24
C PHE A 266 10.84 -1.44 -52.10
N PRO A 267 11.03 -1.49 -53.44
CA PRO A 267 12.00 -0.67 -54.16
C PRO A 267 11.37 0.44 -55.01
N ARG A 268 12.26 1.25 -55.62
CA ARG A 268 12.04 2.18 -56.74
C ARG A 268 10.71 2.01 -57.49
N LEU A 269 9.91 3.08 -57.49
CA LEU A 269 9.26 3.69 -58.66
C LEU A 269 8.92 5.14 -58.31
#